data_AF-A0A7J6VT07-F1
#
_entry.id   AF-A0A7J6VT07-F1
#
_cell.length_a   1.000
_cell.length_b   1.000
_cell.length_c   1.000
_cell.angle_alpha   90.00
_cell.angle_beta   90.00
_cell.angle_gamma   90.00
#
_symmetry.space_group_name_H-M   'P 1'
#
loop_
_entity.id
_entity.type
_entity.pdbx_description
1 polymer ?
#
loop_
_entity_poly.entity_id
_entity_poly.type
_entity_poly.pdbx_seq_one_letter_code
_entity_poly.pdbx_strand_id
1 'polypeptide(L)'
;MLSSFLIHFTLNVCRDPTAMAYAIKRSCENKAEVVALDEKEGGLRATLNLGHTFGHAIETGFGYGQWFHGEAVAAGTVMAVDMSYRLGWIDESVMKRAYNIIEQAKLPTTPPEIMTVEMFRSYMAVDKKVADGLLRLILLKGPLGNCVFTGDYDRKALEETLQAFCKS
;
A
#
# COMPACT_ATOMS: atom_id res chain seq x y z
N MET A 1 -0.09 -10.19 -9.73
CA MET A 1 -0.41 -8.75 -9.92
C MET A 1 0.44 -7.86 -9.01
N LEU A 2 0.53 -8.17 -7.70
CA LEU A 2 1.48 -7.52 -6.77
C LEU A 2 2.96 -7.88 -6.96
N SER A 3 3.21 -8.97 -7.67
CA SER A 3 4.55 -9.29 -8.15
C SER A 3 5.12 -8.11 -8.94
N SER A 4 4.36 -7.43 -9.80
CA SER A 4 4.90 -6.31 -10.57
C SER A 4 5.01 -4.98 -9.81
N PHE A 5 4.21 -4.76 -8.76
CA PHE A 5 4.34 -3.56 -7.93
C PHE A 5 5.55 -3.64 -7.00
N LEU A 6 5.89 -4.83 -6.49
CA LEU A 6 7.08 -5.02 -5.66
C LEU A 6 8.33 -5.32 -6.51
N ILE A 7 8.29 -6.17 -7.55
CA ILE A 7 9.48 -6.66 -8.26
C ILE A 7 10.21 -5.58 -9.10
N HIS A 8 9.61 -4.42 -9.38
CA HIS A 8 10.26 -3.41 -10.24
C HIS A 8 10.96 -2.28 -9.50
N PHE A 9 10.79 -2.16 -8.18
CA PHE A 9 11.43 -1.10 -7.41
C PHE A 9 12.95 -1.30 -7.25
N THR A 10 13.44 -2.53 -7.25
CA THR A 10 14.87 -2.85 -7.06
C THR A 10 15.76 -2.47 -8.24
N LEU A 11 15.20 -2.32 -9.45
CA LEU A 11 15.98 -2.05 -10.66
C LEU A 11 16.38 -0.57 -10.81
N ASN A 12 15.86 0.31 -9.96
CA ASN A 12 16.01 1.76 -10.11
C ASN A 12 17.30 2.35 -9.52
N VAL A 13 18.10 1.57 -8.78
CA VAL A 13 19.27 2.12 -8.07
C VAL A 13 20.42 2.48 -9.01
N CYS A 14 20.50 1.87 -10.20
CA CYS A 14 21.58 2.13 -11.16
C CYS A 14 21.14 2.89 -12.43
N ARG A 15 19.86 3.30 -12.54
CA ARG A 15 19.29 3.93 -13.75
C ARG A 15 19.63 3.19 -15.06
N ASP A 16 19.70 1.86 -15.01
CA ASP A 16 19.94 1.06 -16.21
C ASP A 16 18.77 1.25 -17.21
N PRO A 17 19.02 1.77 -18.42
CA PRO A 17 17.93 2.08 -19.36
C PRO A 17 17.10 0.85 -19.74
N THR A 18 17.72 -0.33 -19.82
CA THR A 18 17.03 -1.57 -20.20
C THR A 18 16.08 -2.01 -19.09
N ALA A 19 16.56 -2.04 -17.85
CA ALA A 19 15.76 -2.39 -16.69
C ALA A 19 14.62 -1.39 -16.45
N MET A 20 14.88 -0.09 -16.65
CA MET A 20 13.84 0.95 -16.56
C MET A 20 12.77 0.77 -17.63
N ALA A 21 13.16 0.54 -18.89
CA ALA A 21 12.22 0.31 -19.99
C ALA A 21 11.35 -0.93 -19.71
N TYR A 22 11.95 -2.01 -19.21
CA TYR A 22 11.22 -3.20 -18.81
C TYR A 22 10.22 -2.93 -17.67
N ALA A 23 10.65 -2.25 -16.60
CA ALA A 23 9.80 -1.89 -15.47
C ALA A 23 8.60 -1.02 -15.88
N ILE A 24 8.84 -0.01 -16.74
CA ILE A 24 7.79 0.86 -17.28
C ILE A 24 6.81 0.05 -18.11
N LYS A 25 7.31 -0.70 -19.10
CA LYS A 25 6.48 -1.54 -19.99
C LYS A 25 5.61 -2.48 -19.18
N ARG A 26 6.21 -3.20 -18.23
CA ARG A 26 5.48 -4.18 -17.43
C ARG A 26 4.46 -3.52 -16.51
N SER A 27 4.75 -2.34 -15.96
CA SER A 27 3.78 -1.57 -15.17
C SER A 27 2.57 -1.15 -16.00
N CYS A 28 2.80 -0.68 -17.23
CA CYS A 28 1.74 -0.34 -18.18
C CYS A 28 0.88 -1.56 -18.54
N GLU A 29 1.50 -2.71 -18.83
CA GLU A 29 0.79 -3.97 -19.15
C GLU A 29 -0.15 -4.39 -18.00
N ASN A 30 0.34 -4.42 -16.76
CA ASN A 30 -0.50 -4.83 -15.62
C ASN A 30 -1.68 -3.87 -15.40
N LYS A 31 -1.44 -2.56 -15.51
CA LYS A 31 -2.51 -1.58 -15.34
C LYS A 31 -3.55 -1.70 -16.46
N ALA A 32 -3.10 -1.90 -17.70
CA ALA A 32 -3.98 -2.09 -18.84
C ALA A 32 -4.84 -3.36 -18.69
N GLU A 33 -4.24 -4.47 -18.28
CA GLU A 33 -4.94 -5.73 -18.03
C GLU A 33 -6.02 -5.56 -16.96
N VAL A 34 -5.69 -4.94 -15.82
CA VAL A 34 -6.64 -4.71 -14.72
C VAL A 34 -7.76 -3.76 -15.13
N VAL A 35 -7.44 -2.66 -15.81
CA VAL A 35 -8.44 -1.69 -16.26
C VAL A 35 -9.35 -2.30 -17.33
N ALA A 36 -8.84 -3.15 -18.21
CA ALA A 36 -9.66 -3.86 -19.19
C ALA A 36 -10.64 -4.84 -18.54
N LEU A 37 -10.26 -5.45 -17.42
CA LEU A 37 -11.11 -6.38 -16.67
C LEU A 37 -12.11 -5.68 -15.75
N ASP A 38 -11.84 -4.45 -15.31
CA ASP A 38 -12.72 -3.68 -14.41
C ASP A 38 -12.59 -2.17 -14.66
N GLU A 39 -13.17 -1.70 -15.77
CA GLU A 39 -13.04 -0.30 -16.21
C GLU A 39 -13.65 0.69 -15.21
N LYS A 40 -14.77 0.32 -14.57
CA LYS A 40 -15.55 1.18 -13.67
C LYS A 40 -15.14 1.12 -12.20
N GLU A 41 -14.07 0.40 -11.89
CA GLU A 41 -13.51 0.29 -10.52
C GLU A 41 -14.52 -0.30 -9.50
N GLY A 42 -15.21 -1.37 -9.90
CA GLY A 42 -16.19 -2.06 -9.06
C GLY A 42 -15.59 -3.10 -8.11
N GLY A 43 -14.35 -3.55 -8.35
CA GLY A 43 -13.70 -4.56 -7.51
C GLY A 43 -12.22 -4.78 -7.84
N LEU A 44 -11.93 -5.41 -8.96
CA LEU A 44 -10.55 -5.80 -9.31
C LEU A 44 -9.63 -4.57 -9.47
N ARG A 45 -10.09 -3.49 -10.09
CA ARG A 45 -9.26 -2.30 -10.29
C ARG A 45 -8.89 -1.60 -8.98
N ALA A 46 -9.71 -1.78 -7.93
CA ALA A 46 -9.37 -1.28 -6.60
C ALA A 46 -8.05 -1.88 -6.08
N THR A 47 -7.65 -3.09 -6.51
CA THR A 47 -6.39 -3.72 -6.03
C THR A 47 -5.13 -2.95 -6.40
N LEU A 48 -5.19 -2.06 -7.39
CA LEU A 48 -4.08 -1.15 -7.74
C LEU A 48 -3.80 -0.12 -6.63
N ASN A 49 -4.76 0.10 -5.74
CA ASN A 49 -4.69 1.12 -4.69
C ASN A 49 -4.14 0.56 -3.36
N LEU A 50 -3.30 -0.49 -3.38
CA LEU A 50 -2.61 -0.98 -2.18
C LEU A 50 -1.83 0.17 -1.53
N GLY A 51 -1.90 0.27 -0.21
CA GLY A 51 -1.22 1.30 0.55
C GLY A 51 -1.82 2.71 0.43
N HIS A 52 -2.70 2.99 -0.54
CA HIS A 52 -3.18 4.35 -0.80
C HIS A 52 -4.08 4.89 0.31
N THR A 53 -4.81 4.05 1.04
CA THR A 53 -5.66 4.54 2.14
C THR A 53 -4.82 5.10 3.30
N PHE A 54 -3.72 4.42 3.63
CA PHE A 54 -2.73 4.96 4.58
C PHE A 54 -1.94 6.12 3.96
N GLY A 55 -1.55 6.01 2.69
CA GLY A 55 -0.81 7.05 1.97
C GLY A 55 -1.56 8.38 1.91
N HIS A 56 -2.85 8.37 1.53
CA HIS A 56 -3.67 9.57 1.52
C HIS A 56 -3.85 10.18 2.91
N ALA A 57 -3.92 9.34 3.96
CA ALA A 57 -3.96 9.83 5.34
C ALA A 57 -2.65 10.53 5.72
N ILE A 58 -1.49 10.00 5.30
CA ILE A 58 -0.18 10.64 5.46
C ILE A 58 -0.12 11.97 4.69
N GLU A 59 -0.51 11.98 3.40
CA GLU A 59 -0.50 13.20 2.57
C GLU A 59 -1.38 14.31 3.14
N THR A 60 -2.56 13.93 3.63
CA THR A 60 -3.51 14.88 4.22
C THR A 60 -3.04 15.37 5.59
N GLY A 61 -2.54 14.46 6.43
CA GLY A 61 -2.14 14.76 7.80
C GLY A 61 -0.83 15.54 7.92
N PHE A 62 0.14 15.29 7.03
CA PHE A 62 1.41 16.00 7.01
C PHE A 62 1.32 17.36 6.28
N GLY A 63 0.29 17.52 5.44
CA GLY A 63 0.10 18.67 4.58
C GLY A 63 0.60 18.42 3.16
N TYR A 64 -0.23 18.84 2.19
CA TYR A 64 0.04 18.64 0.77
C TYR A 64 1.41 19.21 0.35
N GLY A 65 2.19 18.39 -0.36
CA GLY A 65 3.48 18.78 -0.94
C GLY A 65 4.68 18.64 -0.02
N GLN A 66 4.49 18.21 1.24
CA GLN A 66 5.61 17.93 2.15
C GLN A 66 6.22 16.53 1.93
N TRP A 67 5.40 15.58 1.51
CA TRP A 67 5.82 14.26 1.04
C TRP A 67 5.41 14.06 -0.41
N PHE A 68 6.26 13.37 -1.18
CA PHE A 68 5.86 12.93 -2.50
C PHE A 68 4.83 11.81 -2.39
N HIS A 69 3.86 11.77 -3.30
CA HIS A 69 2.82 10.73 -3.32
C HIS A 69 3.42 9.31 -3.27
N GLY A 70 4.51 9.06 -4.00
CA GLY A 70 5.19 7.77 -3.99
C GLY A 70 5.79 7.40 -2.63
N GLU A 71 6.24 8.37 -1.84
CA GLU A 71 6.75 8.14 -0.48
C GLU A 71 5.62 7.78 0.48
N ALA A 72 4.49 8.49 0.38
CA ALA A 72 3.31 8.21 1.20
C ALA A 72 2.72 6.83 0.88
N VAL A 73 2.62 6.47 -0.41
CA VAL A 73 2.18 5.15 -0.85
C VAL A 73 3.16 4.06 -0.42
N ALA A 74 4.48 4.33 -0.38
CA ALA A 74 5.47 3.37 0.10
C ALA A 74 5.26 3.04 1.59
N ALA A 75 5.22 4.07 2.45
CA ALA A 75 4.94 3.88 3.88
C ALA A 75 3.57 3.22 4.10
N GLY A 76 2.55 3.67 3.36
CA GLY A 76 1.22 3.08 3.42
C GLY A 76 1.16 1.61 2.96
N THR A 77 2.01 1.23 2.02
CA THR A 77 2.17 -0.17 1.58
C THR A 77 2.78 -1.01 2.70
N VAL A 78 3.79 -0.51 3.40
CA VAL A 78 4.37 -1.19 4.57
C VAL A 78 3.33 -1.37 5.68
N MET A 79 2.50 -0.37 5.95
CA MET A 79 1.41 -0.48 6.93
C MET A 79 0.38 -1.54 6.50
N ALA A 80 -0.01 -1.58 5.23
CA ALA A 80 -0.93 -2.61 4.72
C ALA A 80 -0.33 -4.03 4.81
N VAL A 81 0.98 -4.17 4.58
CA VAL A 81 1.73 -5.42 4.73
C VAL A 81 1.75 -5.88 6.18
N ASP A 82 2.10 -4.99 7.12
CA ASP A 82 2.09 -5.27 8.56
C ASP A 82 0.69 -5.72 9.03
N MET A 83 -0.34 -5.00 8.64
CA MET A 83 -1.73 -5.36 8.95
C MET A 83 -2.10 -6.74 8.39
N SER A 84 -1.71 -7.04 7.14
CA SER A 84 -1.96 -8.34 6.52
C SER A 84 -1.25 -9.48 7.25
N TYR A 85 -0.05 -9.22 7.76
CA TYR A 85 0.71 -10.18 8.57
C TYR A 85 0.06 -10.41 9.94
N ARG A 86 -0.37 -9.35 10.63
CA ARG A 86 -1.10 -9.44 11.92
C ARG A 86 -2.40 -10.24 11.81
N LEU A 87 -3.09 -10.13 10.68
CA LEU A 87 -4.28 -10.92 10.37
C LEU A 87 -3.99 -12.41 10.09
N GLY A 88 -2.72 -12.80 10.01
CA GLY A 88 -2.29 -14.14 9.63
C GLY A 88 -2.60 -14.47 8.16
N TRP A 89 -2.77 -13.45 7.31
CA TRP A 89 -3.14 -13.64 5.90
C TRP A 89 -1.95 -13.84 4.98
N ILE A 90 -0.75 -13.46 5.42
CA ILE A 90 0.50 -13.66 4.70
C ILE A 90 1.58 -14.21 5.62
N ASP A 91 2.57 -14.88 5.02
CA ASP A 91 3.75 -15.34 5.74
C ASP A 91 4.73 -14.19 6.02
N GLU A 92 5.52 -14.36 7.08
CA GLU A 92 6.60 -13.45 7.45
C GLU A 92 7.60 -13.23 6.29
N SER A 93 7.79 -14.24 5.43
CA SER A 93 8.66 -14.15 4.25
C SER A 93 8.15 -13.13 3.22
N VAL A 94 6.82 -13.00 3.06
CA VAL A 94 6.19 -12.01 2.18
C VAL A 94 6.36 -10.62 2.78
N MET A 95 6.14 -10.48 4.08
CA MET A 95 6.32 -9.23 4.82
C MET A 95 7.77 -8.72 4.70
N LYS A 96 8.77 -9.56 5.00
CA LYS A 96 10.20 -9.22 4.90
C LYS A 96 10.59 -8.82 3.48
N ARG A 97 10.11 -9.55 2.46
CA ARG A 97 10.39 -9.19 1.06
C ARG A 97 9.80 -7.84 0.66
N ALA A 98 8.59 -7.53 1.12
CA ALA A 98 7.96 -6.25 0.84
C ALA A 98 8.68 -5.09 1.52
N TYR A 99 9.10 -5.27 2.77
CA TYR A 99 9.92 -4.27 3.48
C TYR A 99 11.26 -4.02 2.77
N ASN A 100 12.00 -5.10 2.49
CA ASN A 100 13.33 -5.02 1.90
C ASN A 100 13.35 -4.32 0.54
N ILE A 101 12.32 -4.52 -0.30
CA ILE A 101 12.31 -3.90 -1.63
C ILE A 101 11.99 -2.41 -1.59
N ILE A 102 11.19 -1.97 -0.62
CA ILE A 102 10.90 -0.54 -0.37
C ILE A 102 12.14 0.14 0.20
N GLU A 103 12.83 -0.51 1.15
CA GLU A 103 14.08 -0.02 1.70
C GLU A 103 15.20 0.07 0.64
N GLN A 104 15.34 -0.95 -0.21
CA GLN A 104 16.30 -0.95 -1.33
C GLN A 104 16.01 0.16 -2.36
N ALA A 105 14.74 0.55 -2.51
CA ALA A 105 14.33 1.69 -3.33
C ALA A 105 14.58 3.04 -2.66
N LYS A 106 15.09 3.06 -1.42
CA LYS A 106 15.31 4.26 -0.60
C LYS A 106 14.02 5.05 -0.35
N LEU A 107 12.89 4.34 -0.24
CA LEU A 107 11.60 4.93 0.09
C LEU A 107 11.30 4.80 1.58
N PRO A 108 10.50 5.71 2.16
CA PRO A 108 10.12 5.61 3.56
C PRO A 108 9.32 4.34 3.86
N THR A 109 9.67 3.67 4.95
CA THR A 109 8.97 2.48 5.45
C THR A 109 8.09 2.79 6.67
N THR A 110 8.19 4.00 7.23
CA THR A 110 7.39 4.49 8.35
C THR A 110 6.77 5.84 7.99
N PRO A 111 5.58 6.18 8.51
CA PRO A 111 5.00 7.50 8.31
C PRO A 111 5.82 8.61 9.00
N PRO A 112 5.56 9.89 8.68
CA PRO A 112 6.13 11.03 9.40
C PRO A 112 5.85 10.97 10.91
N GLU A 113 6.79 11.41 11.74
CA GLU A 113 6.67 11.31 13.21
C GLU A 113 5.49 12.10 13.81
N ILE A 114 4.99 13.12 13.11
CA ILE A 114 3.83 13.90 13.52
C ILE A 114 2.50 13.16 13.31
N MET A 115 2.49 12.07 12.54
CA MET A 115 1.27 11.29 12.33
C MET A 115 0.88 10.55 13.60
N THR A 116 -0.33 10.84 14.10
CA THR A 116 -0.92 10.11 15.24
C THR A 116 -1.99 9.12 14.78
N VAL A 117 -2.35 8.21 15.69
CA VAL A 117 -3.44 7.24 15.47
C VAL A 117 -4.76 7.94 15.16
N GLU A 118 -5.06 9.04 15.87
CA GLU A 118 -6.27 9.85 15.68
C GLU A 118 -6.30 10.53 14.31
N MET A 119 -5.13 11.01 13.84
CA MET A 119 -5.01 11.58 12.50
C MET A 119 -5.31 10.52 11.44
N PHE A 120 -4.70 9.34 11.53
CA PHE A 120 -5.02 8.24 10.61
C PHE A 120 -6.50 7.88 10.64
N ARG A 121 -7.10 7.74 11.82
CA ARG A 121 -8.52 7.43 11.97
C ARG A 121 -9.42 8.48 11.31
N SER A 122 -9.15 9.77 11.55
CA SER A 122 -9.98 10.84 11.00
C SER A 122 -9.86 10.94 9.48
N TYR A 123 -8.66 10.84 8.92
CA TYR A 123 -8.46 10.92 7.47
C TYR A 123 -8.87 9.65 6.73
N MET A 124 -8.74 8.47 7.32
CA MET A 124 -9.20 7.21 6.71
C MET A 124 -10.74 7.10 6.73
N ALA A 125 -11.42 7.74 7.69
CA ALA A 125 -12.89 7.73 7.77
C ALA A 125 -13.59 8.47 6.61
N VAL A 126 -12.89 9.37 5.91
CA VAL A 126 -13.40 10.12 4.76
C VAL A 126 -12.92 9.55 3.40
N ASP A 127 -12.18 8.43 3.42
CA ASP A 127 -11.71 7.77 2.20
C ASP A 127 -12.91 7.28 1.36
N LYS A 128 -12.84 7.46 0.04
CA LYS A 128 -13.88 7.07 -0.93
C LYS A 128 -14.22 5.58 -0.91
N LYS A 129 -13.40 4.75 -0.26
CA LYS A 129 -13.62 3.30 -0.10
C LYS A 129 -14.56 2.96 1.06
N VAL A 130 -14.93 3.93 1.89
CA VAL A 130 -15.97 3.78 2.90
C VAL A 130 -17.31 3.59 2.18
N ALA A 131 -17.86 2.38 2.26
CA ALA A 131 -19.21 2.06 1.80
C ALA A 131 -20.03 1.66 3.03
N ASP A 132 -21.22 2.25 3.18
CA ASP A 132 -22.13 1.99 4.31
C ASP A 132 -21.48 2.18 5.70
N GLY A 133 -20.53 3.10 5.81
CA GLY A 133 -19.78 3.36 7.06
C GLY A 133 -18.70 2.32 7.38
N LEU A 134 -18.45 1.36 6.49
CA LEU A 134 -17.39 0.36 6.62
C LEU A 134 -16.19 0.74 5.76
N LEU A 135 -15.05 0.97 6.41
CA LEU A 135 -13.78 1.18 5.73
C LEU A 135 -13.36 -0.12 5.03
N ARG A 136 -13.16 -0.06 3.72
CA ARG A 136 -12.62 -1.17 2.94
C ARG A 136 -11.17 -0.90 2.60
N LEU A 137 -10.32 -1.90 2.82
CA LEU A 137 -8.88 -1.85 2.59
C LEU A 137 -8.48 -2.85 1.51
N ILE A 138 -7.33 -2.58 0.89
CA ILE A 138 -6.65 -3.59 0.07
C ILE A 138 -5.55 -4.17 0.94
N LEU A 139 -5.62 -5.48 1.15
CA LEU A 139 -4.72 -6.23 2.02
C LEU A 139 -4.17 -7.43 1.25
N LEU A 140 -2.99 -7.88 1.63
CA LEU A 140 -2.38 -9.07 1.08
C LEU A 140 -3.02 -10.31 1.68
N LYS A 141 -3.23 -11.35 0.87
CA LYS A 141 -3.79 -12.62 1.33
C LYS A 141 -3.28 -13.78 0.50
N GLY A 142 -2.68 -14.77 1.17
CA GLY A 142 -2.07 -15.93 0.55
C GLY A 142 -0.66 -15.65 0.00
N PRO A 143 -0.21 -16.42 -1.02
CA PRO A 143 1.12 -16.29 -1.59
C PRO A 143 1.37 -14.91 -2.21
N LEU A 144 2.65 -14.54 -2.35
CA LEU A 144 3.06 -13.29 -3.00
C LEU A 144 2.37 -13.11 -4.36
N GLY A 145 1.83 -11.92 -4.60
CA GLY A 145 1.16 -11.56 -5.84
C GLY A 145 -0.36 -11.46 -5.73
N ASN A 146 -0.92 -11.89 -4.60
CA ASN A 146 -2.35 -11.90 -4.28
C ASN A 146 -2.72 -10.82 -3.26
N CYS A 147 -3.93 -10.27 -3.42
CA CYS A 147 -4.54 -9.33 -2.48
C CYS A 147 -6.06 -9.41 -2.58
N VAL A 148 -6.72 -8.82 -1.59
CA VAL A 148 -8.17 -8.76 -1.50
C VAL A 148 -8.58 -7.32 -1.19
N PHE A 149 -9.65 -6.85 -1.83
CA PHE A 149 -10.36 -5.64 -1.43
C PHE A 149 -11.50 -6.04 -0.50
N THR A 150 -11.38 -5.70 0.79
CA THR A 150 -12.29 -6.20 1.83
C THR A 150 -12.53 -5.18 2.94
N GLY A 151 -13.74 -5.19 3.50
CA GLY A 151 -14.06 -4.57 4.79
C GLY A 151 -14.18 -5.60 5.93
N ASP A 152 -14.04 -6.88 5.62
CA ASP A 152 -14.08 -8.00 6.56
C ASP A 152 -12.65 -8.31 7.03
N TYR A 153 -12.22 -7.58 8.06
CA TYR A 153 -10.96 -7.77 8.76
C TYR A 153 -11.14 -7.42 10.24
N ASP A 154 -10.29 -7.97 11.10
CA ASP A 154 -10.30 -7.63 12.52
C ASP A 154 -9.84 -6.17 12.71
N ARG A 155 -10.70 -5.33 13.27
CA ARG A 155 -10.39 -3.92 13.58
C ARG A 155 -9.26 -3.78 14.58
N LYS A 156 -9.02 -4.79 15.42
CA LYS A 156 -7.87 -4.84 16.33
C LYS A 156 -6.56 -4.85 15.56
N ALA A 157 -6.48 -5.56 14.44
CA ALA A 157 -5.28 -5.58 13.60
C ALA A 157 -4.99 -4.20 13.01
N LEU A 158 -6.02 -3.47 12.57
CA LEU A 158 -5.86 -2.08 12.11
C LEU A 158 -5.31 -1.20 13.23
N GLU A 159 -5.88 -1.29 14.43
CA GLU A 159 -5.46 -0.48 15.57
C GLU A 159 -4.01 -0.78 15.98
N GLU A 160 -3.65 -2.05 16.08
CA GLU A 160 -2.29 -2.48 16.41
C GLU A 160 -1.29 -2.03 15.34
N THR A 161 -1.67 -2.03 14.06
CA THR A 161 -0.85 -1.45 12.99
C THR A 161 -0.69 0.06 13.18
N LEU A 162 -1.76 0.82 13.42
CA LEU A 162 -1.61 2.28 13.64
C LEU A 162 -0.70 2.57 14.85
N GLN A 163 -0.87 1.86 15.95
CA GLN A 163 -0.03 2.01 17.16
C GLN A 163 1.42 1.62 16.93
N ALA A 164 1.70 0.63 16.07
CA ALA A 164 3.07 0.22 15.77
C ALA A 164 3.82 1.26 14.91
N PHE A 165 3.12 2.08 14.14
CA PHE A 165 3.71 3.05 13.21
C PHE A 165 3.63 4.50 13.67
N CYS A 166 2.77 4.81 14.64
CA CYS A 166 2.68 6.12 15.26
C CYS A 166 3.38 6.12 16.62
N LYS A 167 4.27 7.08 16.85
CA LYS A 167 4.80 7.34 18.20
C LYS A 167 3.73 8.07 19.00
N SER A 168 3.62 7.72 20.28
CA SER A 168 2.72 8.35 21.27
C SER A 168 3.06 9.81 21.50
#